data_AF-A0A7S0CJ53-F1
#
_entry.id   AF-A0A7S0CJ53-F1
#
_cell.length_a   1.000
_cell.length_b   1.000
_cell.length_c   1.000
_cell.angle_alpha   90.00
_cell.angle_beta   90.00
_cell.angle_gamma   90.00
#
_symmetry.space_group_name_H-M   'P 1'
#
loop_
_entity.id
_entity.type
_entity.pdbx_description
1 polymer ?
#
loop_
_entity_poly.entity_id
_entity_poly.type
_entity_poly.pdbx_seq_one_letter_code
_entity_poly.pdbx_strand_id
1 'polypeptide(L)'
;PSPCQQLGDAFNELRQYYALNGTTHVPQCYPPNYFLGRWVDRQRQHYRLKLGGKSLPMIEEQIKTLQSFGDWKWPNSPDDVWAKMFLELTAFQAKYNHCDVVRKDKLGNWCDTQRRDYRELLANRQTPMSKYRITALESVGFTWSPSHAAWETKINMLREYQREHGDCFVPTKYTPNPSLAGWVSMVRCQYKRMTEGKSSSLTPIKIAEAEALGFEWVMDRRNNSSLSQPDKESDEAWLTMFDRLKKYFEEVGDCDVPRESARFPELGQWCDNQRKGYHFNKAGKNSAKCNKKRVDMLEGIGFHWTSKEKLWSEKVEMLKIYKEEHGDCLVPSRYPLNQALAGWVSYVRNNYKSRSSPNIEYDDEKDGKKRRAKMPLSKVKAEELESIGFCWDGRLRHNETARDEKLSREWKKNLILLKEYKVTNGDLYIPVKYPTNQALSTWVANTRRAYRSFLDGKTAGKYTLTKDKIDELEQLGFQWRLKKFKKEIIEKRRGRKASHPIVESVCSSENNGIVKEESSPLKRKKLSASL
;
A
#
# COMPACT_ATOMS: atom_id res chain seq x y z
N PRO A 1 -76.20 -18.05 33.79
CA PRO A 1 -75.41 -18.79 34.80
C PRO A 1 -74.07 -18.12 35.10
N SER A 2 -73.69 -18.00 36.37
CA SER A 2 -72.36 -17.52 36.78
C SER A 2 -71.25 -18.39 36.14
N PRO A 3 -70.04 -17.85 35.90
CA PRO A 3 -68.94 -18.62 35.27
C PRO A 3 -68.63 -19.97 35.95
N CYS A 4 -68.83 -20.07 37.26
CA CYS A 4 -68.65 -21.31 38.02
C CYS A 4 -69.76 -22.35 37.78
N GLN A 5 -71.01 -21.94 37.52
CA GLN A 5 -72.11 -22.86 37.18
C GLN A 5 -71.86 -23.49 35.79
N GLN A 6 -71.41 -22.69 34.83
CA GLN A 6 -71.13 -23.16 33.46
C GLN A 6 -69.99 -24.20 33.39
N LEU A 7 -69.06 -24.19 34.35
CA LEU A 7 -67.96 -25.17 34.43
C LEU A 7 -68.46 -26.52 34.97
N GLY A 8 -69.26 -26.52 36.04
CA GLY A 8 -69.80 -27.76 36.61
C GLY A 8 -70.72 -28.50 35.64
N ASP A 9 -71.55 -27.75 34.91
CA ASP A 9 -72.47 -28.31 33.91
C ASP A 9 -71.70 -28.99 32.76
N ALA A 10 -70.63 -28.35 32.26
CA ALA A 10 -69.81 -28.90 31.18
C ALA A 10 -69.07 -30.21 31.56
N PHE A 11 -68.62 -30.32 32.82
CA PHE A 11 -67.99 -31.55 33.31
C PHE A 11 -68.99 -32.72 33.38
N ASN A 12 -70.20 -32.46 33.84
CA ASN A 12 -71.26 -33.47 33.91
C ASN A 12 -71.71 -33.91 32.51
N GLU A 13 -71.82 -32.97 31.58
CA GLU A 13 -72.11 -33.27 30.18
C GLU A 13 -70.99 -34.08 29.51
N LEU A 14 -69.72 -33.79 29.80
CA LEU A 14 -68.60 -34.60 29.32
C LEU A 14 -68.64 -36.03 29.89
N ARG A 15 -69.04 -36.21 31.17
CA ARG A 15 -69.25 -37.54 31.75
C ARG A 15 -70.36 -38.32 31.05
N GLN A 16 -71.49 -37.67 30.77
CA GLN A 16 -72.59 -38.30 30.05
C GLN A 16 -72.18 -38.67 28.62
N TYR A 17 -71.47 -37.77 27.92
CA TYR A 17 -70.93 -38.05 26.60
C TYR A 17 -69.96 -39.23 26.61
N TYR A 18 -69.04 -39.27 27.58
CA TYR A 18 -68.06 -40.36 27.75
C TYR A 18 -68.74 -41.70 28.06
N ALA A 19 -69.76 -41.70 28.91
CA ALA A 19 -70.53 -42.90 29.22
C ALA A 19 -71.28 -43.46 28.00
N LEU A 20 -71.74 -42.59 27.09
CA LEU A 20 -72.46 -42.98 25.88
C LEU A 20 -71.55 -43.39 24.73
N ASN A 21 -70.42 -42.70 24.55
CA ASN A 21 -69.57 -42.83 23.36
C ASN A 21 -68.23 -43.55 23.63
N GLY A 22 -67.90 -43.81 24.91
CA GLY A 22 -66.63 -44.40 25.32
C GLY A 22 -65.41 -43.51 25.03
N THR A 23 -65.60 -42.25 24.65
CA THR A 23 -64.52 -41.31 24.34
C THR A 23 -64.78 -39.90 24.83
N THR A 24 -63.71 -39.20 25.20
CA THR A 24 -63.72 -37.77 25.53
C THR A 24 -63.50 -36.87 24.31
N HIS A 25 -63.41 -37.43 23.10
CA HIS A 25 -63.34 -36.66 21.86
C HIS A 25 -64.73 -36.21 21.41
N VAL A 26 -65.10 -34.99 21.82
CA VAL A 26 -66.37 -34.35 21.45
C VAL A 26 -66.18 -33.53 20.16
N PRO A 27 -66.95 -33.79 19.09
CA PRO A 27 -66.90 -32.98 17.87
C PRO A 27 -67.20 -31.50 18.13
N GLN A 28 -66.52 -30.58 17.42
CA GLN A 28 -66.77 -29.14 17.51
C GLN A 28 -68.22 -28.73 17.20
N CYS A 29 -68.90 -29.55 16.39
CA CYS A 29 -70.29 -29.38 16.02
C CYS A 29 -71.20 -30.45 16.67
N TYR A 30 -70.93 -30.83 17.92
CA TYR A 30 -71.74 -31.81 18.65
C TYR A 30 -73.20 -31.31 18.78
N PRO A 31 -74.18 -31.92 18.06
CA PRO A 31 -75.51 -31.33 17.92
C PRO A 31 -76.31 -31.20 19.22
N PRO A 32 -76.23 -32.15 20.18
CA PRO A 32 -76.92 -32.02 21.47
C PRO A 32 -76.41 -30.85 22.31
N ASN A 33 -75.12 -30.51 22.22
CA ASN A 33 -74.59 -29.26 22.77
C ASN A 33 -73.31 -28.81 22.08
N TYR A 34 -73.43 -27.80 21.21
CA TYR A 34 -72.31 -27.17 20.51
C TYR A 34 -71.30 -26.49 21.45
N PHE A 35 -71.68 -26.21 22.70
CA PHE A 35 -70.78 -25.67 23.73
C PHE A 35 -69.77 -26.70 24.22
N LEU A 36 -70.17 -27.98 24.33
CA LEU A 36 -69.33 -29.03 24.92
C LEU A 36 -68.04 -29.27 24.12
N GLY A 37 -68.14 -29.38 22.79
CA GLY A 37 -66.98 -29.54 21.92
C GLY A 37 -66.00 -28.37 22.00
N ARG A 38 -66.52 -27.13 21.95
CA ARG A 38 -65.71 -25.90 22.12
C ARG A 38 -65.06 -25.83 23.49
N TRP A 39 -65.78 -26.24 24.54
CA TRP A 39 -65.29 -26.24 25.90
C TRP A 39 -64.15 -27.24 26.09
N VAL A 40 -64.27 -28.48 25.60
CA VAL A 40 -63.21 -29.50 25.63
C VAL A 40 -61.93 -29.01 24.95
N ASP A 41 -62.04 -28.38 23.78
CA ASP A 41 -60.89 -27.82 23.07
C ASP A 41 -60.28 -26.62 23.79
N ARG A 42 -61.11 -25.79 24.44
CA ARG A 42 -60.64 -24.68 25.27
C ARG A 42 -59.84 -25.19 26.48
N GLN A 43 -60.26 -26.28 27.13
CA GLN A 43 -59.51 -26.89 28.23
C GLN A 43 -58.13 -27.37 27.74
N ARG A 44 -58.08 -28.02 26.57
CA ARG A 44 -56.82 -28.46 25.95
C ARG A 44 -55.90 -27.28 25.59
N GLN A 45 -56.47 -26.17 25.13
CA GLN A 45 -55.74 -24.94 24.84
C GLN A 45 -55.20 -24.26 26.12
N HIS A 46 -55.99 -24.19 27.19
CA HIS A 46 -55.58 -23.61 28.46
C HIS A 46 -54.46 -24.43 29.12
N TYR A 47 -54.52 -25.76 29.05
CA TYR A 47 -53.43 -26.63 29.50
C TYR A 47 -52.13 -26.38 28.73
N ARG A 48 -52.21 -26.18 27.40
CA ARG A 48 -51.05 -25.82 26.57
C ARG A 48 -50.45 -24.45 26.96
N LEU A 49 -51.29 -23.45 27.25
CA LEU A 49 -50.84 -22.12 27.69
C LEU A 49 -50.19 -22.17 29.09
N LYS A 50 -50.71 -23.02 29.99
CA LYS A 50 -50.11 -23.30 31.31
C LYS A 50 -48.69 -23.87 31.17
N LEU A 51 -48.45 -24.80 30.25
CA LEU A 51 -47.11 -25.34 29.97
C LEU A 51 -46.17 -24.30 29.35
N GLY A 52 -46.71 -23.31 28.62
CA GLY A 52 -45.95 -22.24 27.95
C GLY A 52 -45.66 -21.00 28.80
N GLY A 53 -45.98 -21.01 30.10
CA GLY A 53 -45.65 -19.94 31.03
C GLY A 53 -46.39 -18.60 30.82
N LYS A 54 -47.52 -18.57 30.09
CA LYS A 54 -48.36 -17.36 29.89
C LYS A 54 -49.76 -17.54 30.52
N SER A 55 -50.25 -16.48 31.17
CA SER A 55 -51.39 -16.41 32.12
C SER A 55 -52.72 -17.08 31.74
N LEU A 56 -53.22 -17.95 32.62
CA LEU A 56 -54.39 -17.89 33.52
C LEU A 56 -54.48 -19.33 34.08
N PRO A 57 -54.21 -19.58 35.37
CA PRO A 57 -53.97 -20.93 35.86
C PRO A 57 -55.24 -21.79 35.75
N MET A 58 -55.18 -22.81 34.90
CA MET A 58 -56.10 -23.94 34.99
C MET A 58 -55.89 -24.59 36.36
N ILE A 59 -56.97 -24.66 37.15
CA ILE A 59 -56.95 -25.11 38.54
C ILE A 59 -56.51 -26.58 38.55
N GLU A 60 -55.64 -26.94 39.49
CA GLU A 60 -55.05 -28.28 39.57
C GLU A 60 -56.09 -29.39 39.78
N GLU A 61 -57.17 -29.06 40.49
CA GLU A 61 -58.34 -29.93 40.65
C GLU A 61 -59.04 -30.22 39.31
N GLN A 62 -59.19 -29.21 38.43
CA GLN A 62 -59.78 -29.39 37.10
C GLN A 62 -58.93 -30.31 36.21
N ILE A 63 -57.60 -30.25 36.32
CA ILE A 63 -56.68 -31.13 35.58
C ILE A 63 -56.86 -32.57 36.05
N LYS A 64 -56.91 -32.80 37.37
CA LYS A 64 -57.13 -34.14 37.95
C LYS A 64 -58.48 -34.72 37.53
N THR A 65 -59.53 -33.91 37.53
CA THR A 65 -60.86 -34.36 37.08
C THR A 65 -60.86 -34.77 35.61
N LEU A 66 -60.20 -34.00 34.73
CA LEU A 66 -60.11 -34.36 33.31
C LEU A 66 -59.21 -35.59 33.06
N GLN A 67 -58.15 -35.77 33.84
CA GLN A 67 -57.29 -36.95 33.77
C GLN A 67 -57.92 -38.24 34.31
N SER A 68 -58.99 -38.14 35.11
CA SER A 68 -59.72 -39.32 35.58
C SER A 68 -60.51 -40.04 34.48
N PHE A 69 -60.70 -39.41 33.32
CA PHE A 69 -61.24 -40.07 32.14
C PHE A 69 -60.14 -40.90 31.49
N GLY A 70 -60.36 -42.21 31.35
CA GLY A 70 -59.31 -43.16 30.92
C GLY A 70 -58.73 -42.90 29.53
N ASP A 71 -59.45 -42.23 28.64
CA ASP A 71 -58.99 -41.89 27.29
C ASP A 71 -58.55 -40.42 27.14
N TRP A 72 -58.58 -39.63 28.21
CA TRP A 72 -58.26 -38.20 28.13
C TRP A 72 -56.79 -37.97 27.85
N LYS A 73 -56.50 -37.55 26.62
CA LYS A 73 -55.15 -37.16 26.18
C LYS A 73 -55.08 -35.65 25.96
N TRP A 74 -54.09 -35.01 26.55
CA TRP A 74 -53.74 -33.63 26.22
C TRP A 74 -53.07 -33.60 24.84
N PRO A 75 -53.68 -32.99 23.80
CA PRO A 75 -53.10 -32.99 22.46
C PRO A 75 -51.77 -32.21 22.45
N ASN A 76 -50.75 -32.80 21.81
CA ASN A 76 -49.37 -32.28 21.78
C ASN A 76 -48.76 -32.14 23.17
N SER A 77 -48.86 -33.18 24.01
CA SER A 77 -48.05 -33.23 25.22
C SER A 77 -46.57 -33.06 24.81
N PRO A 78 -45.78 -32.25 25.54
CA PRO A 78 -44.33 -32.17 25.34
C PRO A 78 -43.65 -33.55 25.30
N ASP A 79 -44.24 -34.55 25.96
CA ASP A 79 -43.75 -35.93 25.96
C ASP A 79 -44.02 -36.67 24.65
N ASP A 80 -45.16 -36.44 23.99
CA ASP A 80 -45.48 -37.07 22.70
C ASP A 80 -44.57 -36.53 21.59
N VAL A 81 -44.33 -35.21 21.61
CA VAL A 81 -43.39 -34.55 20.69
C VAL A 81 -41.97 -35.04 20.94
N TRP A 82 -41.58 -35.18 22.21
CA TRP A 82 -40.26 -35.71 22.58
C TRP A 82 -40.09 -37.16 22.12
N ALA A 83 -41.08 -38.03 22.35
CA ALA A 83 -41.04 -39.44 21.97
C ALA A 83 -40.92 -39.62 20.45
N LYS A 84 -41.65 -38.81 19.66
CA LYS A 84 -41.52 -38.81 18.20
C LYS A 84 -40.10 -38.44 17.74
N MET A 85 -39.54 -37.35 18.28
CA MET A 85 -38.18 -36.91 17.91
C MET A 85 -37.10 -37.89 18.38
N PHE A 86 -37.31 -38.55 19.51
CA PHE A 86 -36.44 -39.63 19.99
C PHE A 86 -36.48 -40.86 19.07
N LEU A 87 -37.65 -41.20 18.52
CA LEU A 87 -37.78 -42.27 17.52
C LEU A 87 -37.08 -41.90 16.20
N GLU A 88 -37.14 -40.64 15.78
CA GLU A 88 -36.37 -40.14 14.64
C GLU A 88 -34.85 -40.20 14.90
N LEU A 89 -34.40 -39.88 16.12
CA LEU A 89 -32.99 -40.00 16.52
C LEU A 89 -32.49 -41.44 16.51
N THR A 90 -33.28 -42.39 17.00
CA THR A 90 -32.93 -43.83 16.98
C THR A 90 -32.85 -44.36 15.56
N ALA A 91 -33.76 -43.97 14.67
CA ALA A 91 -33.67 -44.32 13.26
C ALA A 91 -32.43 -43.72 12.59
N PHE A 92 -32.05 -42.49 12.95
CA PHE A 92 -30.81 -41.86 12.47
C PHE A 92 -29.57 -42.60 12.97
N GLN A 93 -29.51 -42.94 14.26
CA GLN A 93 -28.41 -43.68 14.87
C GLN A 93 -28.24 -45.06 14.21
N ALA A 94 -29.33 -45.78 13.96
CA ALA A 94 -29.28 -47.07 13.28
C ALA A 94 -28.72 -46.96 11.85
N LYS A 95 -28.94 -45.83 11.18
CA LYS A 95 -28.49 -45.59 9.80
C LYS A 95 -27.03 -45.14 9.72
N TYR A 96 -26.59 -44.25 10.60
CA TYR A 96 -25.27 -43.61 10.49
C TYR A 96 -24.28 -44.03 11.59
N ASN A 97 -24.72 -44.86 12.53
CA ASN A 97 -23.95 -45.33 13.68
C ASN A 97 -23.41 -44.18 14.57
N HIS A 98 -24.10 -43.03 14.57
CA HIS A 98 -23.82 -41.89 15.45
C HIS A 98 -25.08 -41.04 15.66
N CYS A 99 -25.09 -40.23 16.74
CA CYS A 99 -26.19 -39.32 17.08
C CYS A 99 -25.90 -37.84 16.74
N ASP A 100 -24.78 -37.53 16.07
CA ASP A 100 -24.44 -36.14 15.71
C ASP A 100 -25.16 -35.66 14.45
N VAL A 101 -26.35 -35.07 14.65
CA VAL A 101 -27.21 -34.55 13.58
C VAL A 101 -26.89 -33.09 13.29
N VAL A 102 -26.73 -32.74 12.01
CA VAL A 102 -26.44 -31.37 11.57
C VAL A 102 -27.58 -30.42 11.95
N ARG A 103 -27.23 -29.28 12.56
CA ARG A 103 -28.17 -28.26 13.09
C ARG A 103 -29.16 -27.67 12.06
N LYS A 104 -28.95 -27.91 10.77
CA LYS A 104 -29.86 -27.41 9.71
C LYS A 104 -31.22 -28.10 9.73
N ASP A 105 -31.32 -29.30 10.32
CA ASP A 105 -32.56 -30.08 10.35
C ASP A 105 -33.34 -29.91 11.66
N LYS A 106 -34.64 -30.24 11.63
CA LYS A 106 -35.51 -30.21 12.81
C LYS A 106 -34.96 -31.08 13.94
N LEU A 107 -34.44 -32.27 13.60
CA LEU A 107 -33.81 -33.19 14.53
C LEU A 107 -32.53 -32.62 15.14
N GLY A 108 -31.67 -31.95 14.36
CA GLY A 108 -30.47 -31.29 14.86
C GLY A 108 -30.76 -30.18 15.87
N ASN A 109 -31.78 -29.35 15.61
CA ASN A 109 -32.22 -28.32 16.56
C ASN A 109 -32.81 -28.93 17.86
N TRP A 110 -33.50 -30.07 17.74
CA TRP A 110 -34.03 -30.79 18.89
C TRP A 110 -32.91 -31.39 19.75
N CYS A 111 -31.89 -31.99 19.15
CA CYS A 111 -30.68 -32.47 19.84
C CYS A 111 -29.97 -31.33 20.59
N ASP A 112 -29.81 -30.15 19.97
CA ASP A 112 -29.23 -28.98 20.63
C ASP A 112 -30.06 -28.50 21.83
N THR A 113 -31.39 -28.59 21.73
CA THR A 113 -32.29 -28.30 22.85
C THR A 113 -32.07 -29.28 24.00
N GLN A 114 -31.90 -30.58 23.73
CA GLN A 114 -31.60 -31.57 24.78
C GLN A 114 -30.26 -31.25 25.46
N ARG A 115 -29.21 -30.93 24.69
CA ARG A 115 -27.89 -30.57 25.23
C ARG A 115 -27.95 -29.32 26.10
N ARG A 116 -28.72 -28.30 25.70
CA ARG A 116 -28.94 -27.08 26.50
C ARG A 116 -29.67 -27.40 27.79
N ASP A 117 -30.81 -28.09 27.71
CA ASP A 117 -31.66 -28.36 28.88
C ASP A 117 -30.95 -29.28 29.89
N TYR A 118 -30.05 -30.17 29.44
CA TYR A 118 -29.18 -30.96 30.31
C TYR A 118 -28.09 -30.11 30.99
N ARG A 119 -27.48 -29.15 30.29
CA ARG A 119 -26.51 -28.21 30.90
C ARG A 119 -27.16 -27.34 31.96
N GLU A 120 -28.35 -26.84 31.69
CA GLU A 120 -29.14 -26.03 32.63
C GLU A 120 -29.57 -26.87 33.84
N LEU A 121 -29.91 -28.15 33.64
CA LEU A 121 -30.17 -29.10 34.74
C LEU A 121 -28.93 -29.29 35.64
N LEU A 122 -27.74 -29.47 35.05
CA LEU A 122 -26.48 -29.57 35.80
C LEU A 122 -26.13 -28.28 36.56
N ALA A 123 -26.59 -27.13 36.07
CA ALA A 123 -26.47 -25.84 36.74
C ALA A 123 -27.56 -25.60 37.82
N ASN A 124 -28.28 -26.65 38.23
CA ASN A 124 -29.38 -26.62 39.20
C ASN A 124 -30.54 -25.70 38.81
N ARG A 125 -30.76 -25.47 37.51
CA ARG A 125 -31.93 -24.74 37.01
C ARG A 125 -33.07 -25.69 36.66
N GLN A 126 -34.31 -25.19 36.73
CA GLN A 126 -35.50 -25.97 36.38
C GLN A 126 -35.59 -26.15 34.86
N THR A 127 -35.67 -27.40 34.39
CA THR A 127 -35.77 -27.71 32.95
C THR A 127 -36.74 -28.87 32.70
N PRO A 128 -37.20 -29.07 31.44
CA PRO A 128 -38.01 -30.23 31.05
C PRO A 128 -37.22 -31.55 30.97
N MET A 129 -35.95 -31.57 31.39
CA MET A 129 -35.08 -32.75 31.29
C MET A 129 -35.33 -33.68 32.47
N SER A 130 -36.01 -34.80 32.23
CA SER A 130 -36.27 -35.82 33.26
C SER A 130 -35.21 -36.91 33.26
N LYS A 131 -35.10 -37.65 34.38
CA LYS A 131 -34.21 -38.81 34.49
C LYS A 131 -34.47 -39.84 33.39
N TYR A 132 -35.73 -40.06 33.03
CA TYR A 132 -36.13 -40.94 31.94
C TYR A 132 -35.56 -40.49 30.58
N ARG A 133 -35.67 -39.19 30.25
CA ARG A 133 -35.15 -38.64 28.98
C ARG A 133 -33.63 -38.76 28.89
N ILE A 134 -32.92 -38.55 30.00
CA ILE A 134 -31.47 -38.72 30.10
C ILE A 134 -31.09 -40.16 29.80
N THR A 135 -31.66 -41.12 30.53
CA THR A 135 -31.34 -42.55 30.36
C THR A 135 -31.68 -43.05 28.95
N ALA A 136 -32.79 -42.59 28.36
CA ALA A 136 -33.15 -42.94 26.99
C ALA A 136 -32.17 -42.37 25.94
N LEU A 137 -31.66 -41.15 26.13
CA LEU A 137 -30.64 -40.57 25.24
C LEU A 137 -29.28 -41.27 25.42
N GLU A 138 -28.91 -41.62 26.65
CA GLU A 138 -27.67 -42.37 26.94
C GLU A 138 -27.69 -43.77 26.32
N SER A 139 -28.83 -44.47 26.33
CA SER A 139 -28.95 -45.83 25.78
C SER A 139 -28.72 -45.89 24.27
N VAL A 140 -28.89 -44.78 23.55
CA VAL A 140 -28.65 -44.66 22.11
C VAL A 140 -27.29 -44.03 21.80
N GLY A 141 -26.43 -43.85 22.81
CA GLY A 141 -25.10 -43.26 22.65
C GLY A 141 -25.13 -41.76 22.32
N PHE A 142 -26.15 -41.02 22.79
CA PHE A 142 -26.27 -39.60 22.53
C PHE A 142 -25.13 -38.78 23.19
N THR A 143 -24.39 -38.03 22.38
CA THR A 143 -23.29 -37.18 22.89
C THR A 143 -23.83 -35.83 23.38
N TRP A 144 -23.78 -35.62 24.70
CA TRP A 144 -24.19 -34.35 25.34
C TRP A 144 -23.29 -33.16 24.98
N SER A 145 -22.00 -33.42 24.70
CA SER A 145 -21.01 -32.40 24.35
C SER A 145 -20.20 -32.78 23.10
N PRO A 146 -20.76 -32.63 21.87
CA PRO A 146 -20.05 -32.98 20.63
C PRO A 146 -18.74 -32.22 20.44
N SER A 147 -18.69 -30.96 20.90
CA SER A 147 -17.47 -30.14 20.87
C SER A 147 -16.37 -30.62 21.82
N HIS A 148 -16.72 -31.39 22.85
CA HIS A 148 -15.76 -32.07 23.73
C HIS A 148 -15.27 -33.37 23.11
N ALA A 149 -16.18 -34.21 22.58
CA ALA A 149 -15.80 -35.44 21.90
C ALA A 149 -14.92 -35.19 20.66
N ALA A 150 -15.23 -34.14 19.87
CA ALA A 150 -14.41 -33.72 18.75
C ALA A 150 -13.04 -33.18 19.19
N TRP A 151 -12.98 -32.52 20.35
CA TRP A 151 -11.72 -32.06 20.94
C TRP A 151 -10.86 -33.24 21.40
N GLU A 152 -11.45 -34.19 22.13
CA GLU A 152 -10.80 -35.40 22.61
C GLU A 152 -10.25 -36.25 21.46
N THR A 153 -11.02 -36.40 20.38
CA THR A 153 -10.55 -37.08 19.16
C THR A 153 -9.28 -36.43 18.61
N LYS A 154 -9.22 -35.09 18.60
CA LYS A 154 -8.05 -34.34 18.09
C LYS A 154 -6.86 -34.37 19.04
N ILE A 155 -7.12 -34.35 20.34
CA ILE A 155 -6.10 -34.56 21.38
C ILE A 155 -5.51 -35.97 21.28
N ASN A 156 -6.31 -36.99 21.00
CA ASN A 156 -5.81 -38.34 20.77
C ASN A 156 -4.95 -38.41 19.50
N MET A 157 -5.38 -37.81 18.38
CA MET A 157 -4.54 -37.70 17.17
C MET A 157 -3.22 -36.97 17.44
N LEU A 158 -3.23 -35.92 18.27
CA LEU A 158 -2.02 -35.20 18.68
C LEU A 158 -1.11 -36.08 19.56
N ARG A 159 -1.67 -36.89 20.45
CA ARG A 159 -0.91 -37.86 21.27
C ARG A 159 -0.26 -38.94 20.41
N GLU A 160 -0.94 -39.41 19.37
CA GLU A 160 -0.36 -40.34 18.39
C GLU A 160 0.80 -39.70 17.64
N TYR A 161 0.62 -38.46 17.16
CA TYR A 161 1.68 -37.69 16.54
C TYR A 161 2.89 -37.52 17.48
N GLN A 162 2.66 -37.18 18.75
CA GLN A 162 3.71 -37.05 19.76
C GLN A 162 4.49 -38.36 19.96
N ARG A 163 3.79 -39.49 19.99
CA ARG A 163 4.42 -40.81 20.11
C ARG A 163 5.30 -41.15 18.89
N GLU A 164 4.91 -40.73 17.70
CA GLU A 164 5.63 -41.00 16.46
C GLU A 164 6.82 -40.05 16.24
N HIS A 165 6.66 -38.77 16.58
CA HIS A 165 7.63 -37.72 16.26
C HIS A 165 8.42 -37.21 17.47
N GLY A 166 8.05 -37.59 18.69
CA GLY A 166 8.69 -37.17 19.94
C GLY A 166 8.29 -35.77 20.42
N ASP A 167 7.48 -35.05 19.64
CA ASP A 167 7.04 -33.69 19.95
C ASP A 167 5.61 -33.42 19.47
N CYS A 168 5.05 -32.29 19.89
CA CYS A 168 3.73 -31.81 19.46
C CYS A 168 3.83 -30.75 18.34
N PHE A 169 4.97 -30.68 17.63
CA PHE A 169 5.24 -29.68 16.59
C PHE A 169 4.71 -30.10 15.22
N VAL A 170 3.38 -30.20 15.10
CA VAL A 170 2.74 -30.56 13.83
C VAL A 170 2.97 -29.47 12.77
N PRO A 171 3.62 -29.79 11.61
CA PRO A 171 3.81 -28.84 10.52
C PRO A 171 2.47 -28.37 9.92
N THR A 172 2.41 -27.11 9.48
CA THR A 172 1.21 -26.54 8.84
C THR A 172 0.78 -27.27 7.56
N LYS A 173 1.71 -27.96 6.90
CA LYS A 173 1.47 -28.81 5.72
C LYS A 173 1.71 -30.29 6.00
N TYR A 174 1.39 -30.77 7.20
CA TYR A 174 1.52 -32.19 7.53
C TYR A 174 0.57 -33.02 6.66
N THR A 175 1.15 -33.72 5.67
CA THR A 175 0.41 -34.48 4.66
C THR A 175 -0.21 -35.78 5.17
N PRO A 176 0.35 -36.52 6.16
CA PRO A 176 -0.30 -37.73 6.67
C PRO A 176 -1.63 -37.45 7.36
N ASN A 177 -1.77 -36.29 8.01
CA ASN A 177 -3.02 -35.87 8.62
C ASN A 177 -3.24 -34.35 8.51
N PRO A 178 -3.76 -33.87 7.35
CA PRO A 178 -4.04 -32.44 7.13
C PRO A 178 -5.09 -31.89 8.11
N SER A 179 -5.99 -32.76 8.58
CA SER A 179 -7.03 -32.42 9.54
C SER A 179 -6.46 -32.07 10.92
N LEU A 180 -5.39 -32.77 11.35
CA LEU A 180 -4.66 -32.45 12.57
C LEU A 180 -3.89 -31.13 12.42
N ALA A 181 -3.18 -30.91 11.30
CA ALA A 181 -2.44 -29.66 11.04
C ALA A 181 -3.33 -28.42 11.04
N GLY A 182 -4.50 -28.50 10.40
CA GLY A 182 -5.50 -27.45 10.41
C GLY A 182 -6.03 -27.16 11.81
N TRP A 183 -6.32 -28.22 12.58
CA TRP A 183 -6.78 -28.09 13.96
C TRP A 183 -5.72 -27.47 14.88
N VAL A 184 -4.47 -27.92 14.83
CA VAL A 184 -3.35 -27.35 15.60
C VAL A 184 -3.17 -25.86 15.31
N SER A 185 -3.26 -25.46 14.04
CA SER A 185 -3.19 -24.05 13.62
C SER A 185 -4.35 -23.23 14.17
N MET A 186 -5.56 -23.76 14.11
CA MET A 186 -6.76 -23.14 14.68
C MET A 186 -6.63 -22.95 16.20
N VAL A 187 -6.18 -23.99 16.92
CA VAL A 187 -6.04 -23.99 18.39
C VAL A 187 -5.01 -22.94 18.83
N ARG A 188 -3.85 -22.83 18.16
CA ARG A 188 -2.88 -21.76 18.42
C ARG A 188 -3.43 -20.36 18.15
N CYS A 189 -4.20 -20.19 17.07
CA CYS A 189 -4.85 -18.91 16.77
C CYS A 189 -5.86 -18.50 17.85
N GLN A 190 -6.66 -19.46 18.34
CA GLN A 190 -7.63 -19.23 19.41
C GLN A 190 -6.94 -18.90 20.75
N TYR A 191 -5.78 -19.51 21.04
CA TYR A 191 -5.00 -19.19 22.23
C TYR A 191 -4.42 -17.79 22.15
N LYS A 192 -3.84 -17.41 21.00
CA LYS A 192 -3.36 -16.04 20.75
C LYS A 192 -4.47 -15.01 20.93
N ARG A 193 -5.67 -15.26 20.38
CA ARG A 193 -6.83 -14.38 20.56
C ARG A 193 -7.20 -14.22 22.04
N MET A 194 -7.16 -15.31 22.82
CA MET A 194 -7.41 -15.27 24.25
C MET A 194 -6.35 -14.43 24.99
N THR A 195 -5.06 -14.59 24.67
CA THR A 195 -3.99 -13.78 25.27
C THR A 195 -4.07 -12.30 24.89
N GLU A 196 -4.67 -11.97 23.75
CA GLU A 196 -4.96 -10.59 23.30
C GLU A 196 -6.28 -10.03 23.89
N GLY A 197 -6.93 -10.74 24.81
CA GLY A 197 -8.19 -10.32 25.44
C GLY A 197 -9.43 -10.42 24.53
N LYS A 198 -9.35 -11.15 23.41
CA LYS A 198 -10.47 -11.36 22.49
C LYS A 198 -11.24 -12.64 22.84
N SER A 199 -12.52 -12.70 22.44
CA SER A 199 -13.33 -13.91 22.60
C SER A 199 -12.67 -15.12 21.91
N SER A 200 -12.57 -16.22 22.65
CA SER A 200 -11.98 -17.49 22.24
C SER A 200 -12.88 -18.65 22.64
N SER A 201 -12.84 -19.74 21.87
CA SER A 201 -13.55 -20.99 22.19
C SER A 201 -12.73 -21.95 23.05
N LEU A 202 -11.50 -21.58 23.43
CA LEU A 202 -10.66 -22.37 24.33
C LEU A 202 -11.07 -22.12 25.78
N THR A 203 -11.28 -23.21 26.51
CA THR A 203 -11.49 -23.18 27.96
C THR A 203 -10.17 -23.49 28.68
N PRO A 204 -10.01 -23.08 29.96
CA PRO A 204 -8.82 -23.42 30.74
C PRO A 204 -8.53 -24.93 30.78
N ILE A 205 -9.57 -25.76 30.82
CA ILE A 205 -9.46 -27.22 30.80
C ILE A 205 -8.81 -27.71 29.50
N LYS A 206 -9.26 -27.19 28.34
CA LYS A 206 -8.68 -27.54 27.03
C LYS A 206 -7.21 -27.12 26.92
N ILE A 207 -6.85 -26.00 27.56
CA ILE A 207 -5.46 -25.54 27.58
C ILE A 207 -4.60 -26.51 28.39
N ALA A 208 -5.03 -26.85 29.61
CA ALA A 208 -4.33 -27.78 30.48
C ALA A 208 -4.17 -29.18 29.86
N GLU A 209 -5.19 -29.68 29.14
CA GLU A 209 -5.12 -30.96 28.43
C GLU A 209 -4.06 -30.96 27.30
N ALA A 210 -3.94 -29.87 26.55
CA ALA A 210 -2.92 -29.75 25.52
C ALA A 210 -1.52 -29.60 26.14
N GLU A 211 -1.39 -28.80 27.20
CA GLU A 211 -0.13 -28.60 27.93
C GLU A 211 0.38 -29.88 28.60
N ALA A 212 -0.52 -30.74 29.09
CA ALA A 212 -0.17 -32.06 29.62
C ALA A 212 0.49 -32.98 28.58
N LEU A 213 0.27 -32.74 27.28
CA LEU A 213 0.95 -33.42 26.18
C LEU A 213 2.25 -32.70 25.76
N GLY A 214 2.69 -31.68 26.48
CA GLY A 214 3.84 -30.86 26.07
C GLY A 214 3.56 -30.04 24.81
N PHE A 215 2.30 -29.68 24.56
CA PHE A 215 1.93 -28.89 23.39
C PHE A 215 2.39 -27.43 23.52
N GLU A 216 3.33 -27.02 22.67
CA GLU A 216 3.78 -25.63 22.63
C GLU A 216 2.86 -24.74 21.78
N TRP A 217 2.38 -23.66 22.41
CA TRP A 217 1.47 -22.69 21.80
C TRP A 217 2.13 -21.76 20.78
N VAL A 218 3.45 -21.53 20.92
CA VAL A 218 4.20 -20.60 20.07
C VAL A 218 5.11 -21.40 19.13
N MET A 219 4.82 -21.33 17.84
CA MET A 219 5.70 -21.87 16.79
C MET A 219 6.79 -20.84 16.46
N ASP A 220 7.77 -20.66 17.34
CA ASP A 220 8.98 -19.94 16.97
C ASP A 220 10.19 -20.86 17.15
N ARG A 221 10.72 -21.37 16.03
CA ARG A 221 11.99 -22.10 15.99
C ARG A 221 13.18 -21.29 16.54
N ARG A 222 13.01 -20.00 16.83
CA ARG A 222 14.03 -19.13 17.41
C ARG A 222 13.97 -19.02 18.94
N ASN A 223 12.92 -19.54 19.58
CA ASN A 223 12.61 -19.19 20.97
C ASN A 223 12.65 -20.38 21.94
N ASN A 224 13.13 -21.55 21.50
CA ASN A 224 13.48 -22.64 22.43
C ASN A 224 14.92 -22.47 22.98
N SER A 225 15.20 -21.27 23.49
CA SER A 225 16.15 -21.11 24.58
C SER A 225 15.34 -20.53 25.73
N SER A 226 15.00 -21.38 26.68
CA SER A 226 14.34 -21.00 27.94
C SER A 226 14.91 -19.67 28.47
N LEU A 227 14.01 -18.73 28.81
CA LEU A 227 14.27 -17.38 29.33
C LEU A 227 14.75 -16.32 28.31
N SER A 228 13.89 -15.95 27.37
CA SER A 228 14.10 -14.79 26.49
C SER A 228 13.85 -13.47 27.24
N GLN A 229 14.92 -12.98 27.88
CA GLN A 229 15.23 -11.55 27.92
C GLN A 229 15.06 -10.94 26.50
N PRO A 230 14.67 -9.66 26.39
CA PRO A 230 14.26 -9.06 25.12
C PRO A 230 15.37 -9.16 24.06
N ASP A 231 15.04 -9.83 22.96
CA ASP A 231 15.64 -9.75 21.62
C ASP A 231 17.09 -9.25 21.54
N LYS A 232 18.04 -10.06 22.03
CA LYS A 232 19.43 -10.07 21.57
C LYS A 232 19.59 -11.05 20.40
N GLU A 233 18.84 -10.85 19.31
CA GLU A 233 19.32 -11.30 18.00
C GLU A 233 20.53 -10.38 17.72
N SER A 234 21.72 -10.86 18.10
CA SER A 234 22.82 -10.01 18.61
C SER A 234 23.12 -8.84 17.67
N ASP A 235 23.29 -7.64 18.25
CA ASP A 235 23.82 -6.50 17.51
C ASP A 235 25.10 -6.87 16.75
N GLU A 236 25.87 -7.86 17.24
CA GLU A 236 27.04 -8.43 16.59
C GLU A 236 26.74 -9.11 15.24
N ALA A 237 25.65 -9.88 15.12
CA ALA A 237 25.23 -10.47 13.84
C ALA A 237 24.79 -9.39 12.83
N TRP A 238 24.10 -8.35 13.31
CA TRP A 238 23.76 -7.19 12.48
C TRP A 238 25.01 -6.41 12.06
N LEU A 239 25.96 -6.20 12.98
CA LEU A 239 27.23 -5.53 12.73
C LEU A 239 28.10 -6.30 11.74
N THR A 240 28.10 -7.63 11.79
CA THR A 240 28.81 -8.48 10.83
C THR A 240 28.26 -8.27 9.41
N MET A 241 26.93 -8.25 9.25
CA MET A 241 26.32 -7.97 7.95
C MET A 241 26.55 -6.52 7.49
N PHE A 242 26.58 -5.57 8.42
CA PHE A 242 26.96 -4.19 8.14
C PHE A 242 28.41 -4.06 7.67
N ASP A 243 29.36 -4.77 8.28
CA ASP A 243 30.76 -4.82 7.84
C ASP A 243 30.90 -5.44 6.44
N ARG A 244 30.15 -6.51 6.16
CA ARG A 244 30.07 -7.08 4.81
C ARG A 244 29.54 -6.08 3.78
N LEU A 245 28.53 -5.28 4.14
CA LEU A 245 28.02 -4.22 3.27
C LEU A 245 29.04 -3.10 3.08
N LYS A 246 29.77 -2.72 4.13
CA LYS A 246 30.84 -1.72 4.05
C LYS A 246 31.95 -2.16 3.10
N LYS A 247 32.40 -3.42 3.19
CA LYS A 247 33.37 -4.01 2.25
C LYS A 247 32.84 -4.03 0.82
N TYR A 248 31.56 -4.37 0.64
CA TYR A 248 30.92 -4.31 -0.67
C TYR A 248 30.91 -2.89 -1.24
N PHE A 249 30.62 -1.88 -0.41
CA PHE A 249 30.69 -0.47 -0.80
C PHE A 249 32.10 -0.04 -1.17
N GLU A 250 33.13 -0.51 -0.47
CA GLU A 250 34.53 -0.25 -0.80
C GLU A 250 34.93 -0.90 -2.15
N GLU A 251 34.38 -2.07 -2.50
CA GLU A 251 34.66 -2.76 -3.77
C GLU A 251 33.89 -2.18 -4.97
N VAL A 252 32.60 -1.88 -4.79
CA VAL A 252 31.67 -1.55 -5.89
C VAL A 252 31.37 -0.04 -5.99
N GLY A 253 31.55 0.69 -4.88
CA GLY A 253 31.19 2.11 -4.78
C GLY A 253 29.70 2.37 -4.58
N ASP A 254 28.88 1.32 -4.42
CA ASP A 254 27.46 1.44 -4.04
C ASP A 254 27.05 0.41 -2.99
N CYS A 255 25.92 0.66 -2.33
CA CYS A 255 25.34 -0.24 -1.34
C CYS A 255 24.12 -1.03 -1.90
N ASP A 256 23.97 -1.11 -3.22
CA ASP A 256 22.79 -1.65 -3.88
C ASP A 256 23.02 -3.11 -4.31
N VAL A 257 23.06 -3.99 -3.31
CA VAL A 257 23.30 -5.42 -3.53
C VAL A 257 22.06 -6.07 -4.15
N PRO A 258 22.10 -6.58 -5.39
CA PRO A 258 20.96 -7.24 -6.01
C PRO A 258 20.52 -8.44 -5.18
N ARG A 259 19.20 -8.61 -5.02
CA ARG A 259 18.64 -9.74 -4.25
C ARG A 259 19.10 -11.10 -4.78
N GLU A 260 19.26 -11.20 -6.10
CA GLU A 260 19.71 -12.41 -6.81
C GLU A 260 21.22 -12.39 -7.11
N SER A 261 21.99 -11.60 -6.36
CA SER A 261 23.45 -11.58 -6.52
C SER A 261 24.01 -12.98 -6.34
N ALA A 262 24.63 -13.52 -7.39
CA ALA A 262 25.29 -14.84 -7.35
C ALA A 262 26.46 -14.87 -6.36
N ARG A 263 27.09 -13.72 -6.12
CA ARG A 263 28.25 -13.58 -5.22
C ARG A 263 27.83 -13.29 -3.76
N PHE A 264 26.71 -12.59 -3.54
CA PHE A 264 26.27 -12.15 -2.21
C PHE A 264 24.74 -12.22 -1.99
N PRO A 265 24.11 -13.40 -2.10
CA PRO A 265 22.64 -13.52 -2.00
C PRO A 265 22.12 -13.20 -0.60
N GLU A 266 22.87 -13.56 0.44
CA GLU A 266 22.52 -13.26 1.84
C GLU A 266 22.54 -11.76 2.14
N LEU A 267 23.50 -11.04 1.54
CA LEU A 267 23.67 -9.60 1.74
C LEU A 267 22.55 -8.83 1.03
N GLY A 268 22.20 -9.21 -0.20
CA GLY A 268 21.05 -8.63 -0.91
C GLY A 268 19.74 -8.85 -0.16
N GLN A 269 19.51 -10.07 0.35
CA GLN A 269 18.32 -10.37 1.15
C GLN A 269 18.30 -9.60 2.48
N TRP A 270 19.47 -9.37 3.09
CA TRP A 270 19.60 -8.58 4.31
C TRP A 270 19.29 -7.10 4.07
N CYS A 271 19.86 -6.49 3.02
CA CYS A 271 19.57 -5.11 2.62
C CYS A 271 18.06 -4.90 2.37
N ASP A 272 17.40 -5.84 1.69
CA ASP A 272 15.94 -5.83 1.47
C ASP A 272 15.14 -5.84 2.78
N ASN A 273 15.60 -6.63 3.76
CA ASN A 273 14.96 -6.71 5.06
C ASN A 273 15.13 -5.40 5.85
N GLN A 274 16.28 -4.73 5.73
CA GLN A 274 16.47 -3.39 6.28
C GLN A 274 15.49 -2.39 5.65
N ARG A 275 15.37 -2.36 4.31
CA ARG A 275 14.44 -1.47 3.59
C ARG A 275 12.98 -1.69 4.00
N LYS A 276 12.56 -2.95 4.15
CA LYS A 276 11.23 -3.29 4.67
C LYS A 276 11.03 -2.75 6.09
N GLY A 277 11.98 -3.00 7.00
CA GLY A 277 11.95 -2.51 8.37
C GLY A 277 11.79 -0.99 8.47
N TYR A 278 12.56 -0.25 7.67
CA TYR A 278 12.48 1.21 7.59
C TYR A 278 11.10 1.70 7.14
N HIS A 279 10.52 1.09 6.10
CA HIS A 279 9.18 1.45 5.63
C HIS A 279 8.07 1.11 6.64
N PHE A 280 8.21 0.01 7.38
CA PHE A 280 7.30 -0.31 8.48
C PHE A 280 7.34 0.76 9.58
N ASN A 281 8.54 1.20 9.98
CA ASN A 281 8.70 2.27 10.95
C ASN A 281 8.08 3.59 10.48
N LYS A 282 8.31 3.96 9.22
CA LYS A 282 7.72 5.17 8.63
C LYS A 282 6.19 5.13 8.56
N ALA A 283 5.60 3.93 8.50
CA ALA A 283 4.16 3.72 8.52
C ALA A 283 3.56 3.62 9.94
N GLY A 284 4.33 3.94 10.99
CA GLY A 284 3.89 3.86 12.40
C GLY A 284 3.85 2.44 12.97
N LYS A 285 4.36 1.45 12.23
CA LYS A 285 4.44 0.05 12.66
C LYS A 285 5.84 -0.20 13.19
N ASN A 286 6.11 0.25 14.43
CA ASN A 286 7.41 0.14 15.10
C ASN A 286 8.01 -1.27 14.96
N SER A 287 9.16 -1.35 14.30
CA SER A 287 9.91 -2.54 13.96
C SER A 287 11.26 -2.51 14.66
N ALA A 288 11.46 -3.43 15.60
CA ALA A 288 12.73 -3.62 16.32
C ALA A 288 13.92 -3.92 15.38
N LYS A 289 13.65 -4.41 14.16
CA LYS A 289 14.67 -4.78 13.18
C LYS A 289 15.45 -3.58 12.63
N CYS A 290 14.86 -2.38 12.62
CA CYS A 290 15.44 -1.17 12.04
C CYS A 290 15.37 0.00 13.04
N ASN A 291 16.11 -0.10 14.14
CA ASN A 291 16.16 0.97 15.13
C ASN A 291 16.94 2.20 14.63
N LYS A 292 16.82 3.33 15.35
CA LYS A 292 17.44 4.61 14.94
C LYS A 292 18.96 4.51 14.76
N LYS A 293 19.66 3.81 15.65
CA LYS A 293 21.12 3.59 15.57
C LYS A 293 21.52 2.88 14.27
N ARG A 294 20.80 1.81 13.90
CA ARG A 294 21.04 1.06 12.66
C ARG A 294 20.75 1.88 11.41
N VAL A 295 19.72 2.74 11.47
CA VAL A 295 19.42 3.68 10.39
C VAL A 295 20.57 4.66 10.17
N ASP A 296 21.08 5.27 11.25
CA ASP A 296 22.17 6.24 11.17
C ASP A 296 23.47 5.62 10.62
N MET A 297 23.77 4.37 11.01
CA MET A 297 24.94 3.65 10.49
C MET A 297 24.83 3.36 8.98
N LEU A 298 23.65 2.95 8.51
CA LEU A 298 23.40 2.67 7.10
C LEU A 298 23.41 3.96 6.27
N GLU A 299 22.80 5.04 6.77
CA GLU A 299 22.86 6.35 6.12
C GLU A 299 24.30 6.89 6.03
N GLY A 300 25.14 6.61 7.04
CA GLY A 300 26.56 7.00 7.07
C GLY A 300 27.43 6.36 5.99
N ILE A 301 27.05 5.20 5.44
CA ILE A 301 27.74 4.55 4.30
C ILE A 301 27.04 4.82 2.96
N GLY A 302 26.06 5.73 2.94
CA GLY A 302 25.32 6.07 1.72
C GLY A 302 24.28 5.03 1.30
N PHE A 303 23.74 4.24 2.24
CA PHE A 303 22.69 3.26 1.96
C PHE A 303 21.36 3.95 1.59
N HIS A 304 20.91 3.78 0.35
CA HIS A 304 19.60 4.31 -0.08
C HIS A 304 18.46 3.39 0.35
N TRP A 305 17.47 3.91 1.06
CA TRP A 305 16.30 3.14 1.47
C TRP A 305 15.36 2.86 0.30
N THR A 306 15.29 3.76 -0.69
CA THR A 306 14.45 3.62 -1.87
C THR A 306 15.18 3.85 -3.19
N SER A 307 14.76 3.18 -4.26
CA SER A 307 15.26 3.44 -5.62
C SER A 307 15.01 4.89 -6.08
N LYS A 308 14.03 5.56 -5.48
CA LYS A 308 13.74 6.98 -5.73
C LYS A 308 14.76 7.93 -5.08
N GLU A 309 15.42 7.53 -4.00
CA GLU A 309 16.51 8.27 -3.36
C GLU A 309 17.81 8.09 -4.14
N LYS A 310 18.13 6.86 -4.59
CA LYS A 310 19.28 6.60 -5.47
C LYS A 310 19.20 7.40 -6.76
N LEU A 311 18.07 7.33 -7.47
CA LEU A 311 17.83 8.12 -8.68
C LEU A 311 17.90 9.63 -8.42
N TRP A 312 17.56 10.09 -7.21
CA TRP A 312 17.70 11.49 -6.84
C TRP A 312 19.17 11.88 -6.70
N SER A 313 19.95 11.12 -5.91
CA SER A 313 21.38 11.35 -5.72
C SER A 313 22.17 11.31 -7.04
N GLU A 314 21.90 10.32 -7.90
CA GLU A 314 22.54 10.22 -9.23
C GLU A 314 22.25 11.45 -10.10
N LYS A 315 21.01 11.96 -10.07
CA LYS A 315 20.63 13.15 -10.85
C LYS A 315 21.21 14.44 -10.29
N VAL A 316 21.34 14.53 -8.98
CA VAL A 316 22.04 15.63 -8.31
C VAL A 316 23.51 15.63 -8.70
N GLU A 317 24.16 14.47 -8.75
CA GLU A 317 25.57 14.36 -9.16
C GLU A 317 25.78 14.73 -10.64
N MET A 318 24.92 14.22 -11.54
CA MET A 318 24.92 14.64 -12.94
C MET A 318 24.75 16.16 -13.11
N LEU A 319 23.99 16.80 -12.23
CA LEU A 319 23.80 18.25 -12.23
C LEU A 319 25.05 19.01 -11.76
N LYS A 320 25.82 18.46 -10.81
CA LYS A 320 27.11 19.04 -10.39
C LYS A 320 28.12 19.00 -11.53
N ILE A 321 28.24 17.86 -12.21
CA ILE A 321 29.10 17.71 -13.40
C ILE A 321 28.70 18.76 -14.46
N TYR A 322 27.40 18.88 -14.75
CA TYR A 322 26.91 19.90 -15.68
C TYR A 322 27.30 21.33 -15.24
N LYS A 323 27.22 21.64 -13.94
CA LYS A 323 27.61 22.93 -13.39
C LYS A 323 29.11 23.19 -13.53
N GLU A 324 29.96 22.18 -13.34
CA GLU A 324 31.40 22.31 -13.54
C GLU A 324 31.73 22.60 -15.02
N GLU A 325 31.06 21.92 -15.95
CA GLU A 325 31.27 22.11 -17.39
C GLU A 325 30.72 23.45 -17.92
N HIS A 326 29.58 23.91 -17.41
CA HIS A 326 28.84 25.03 -17.99
C HIS A 326 28.80 26.28 -17.10
N GLY A 327 29.26 26.19 -15.85
CA GLY A 327 29.27 27.27 -14.86
C GLY A 327 27.91 27.56 -14.21
N ASP A 328 26.85 26.86 -14.59
CA ASP A 328 25.49 27.04 -14.07
C ASP A 328 24.68 25.74 -14.03
N CYS A 329 23.53 25.75 -13.36
CA CYS A 329 22.60 24.62 -13.30
C CYS A 329 21.45 24.74 -14.34
N LEU A 330 21.63 25.52 -15.41
CA LEU A 330 20.59 25.82 -16.41
C LEU A 330 20.59 24.80 -17.55
N VAL A 331 20.26 23.55 -17.22
CA VAL A 331 20.17 22.45 -18.21
C VAL A 331 19.10 22.76 -19.27
N PRO A 332 19.45 22.81 -20.58
CA PRO A 332 18.51 23.00 -21.67
C PRO A 332 17.47 21.88 -21.74
N SER A 333 16.23 22.19 -22.14
CA SER A 333 15.16 21.19 -22.26
C SER A 333 15.44 20.09 -23.30
N ARG A 334 16.32 20.36 -24.25
CA ARG A 334 16.83 19.41 -25.26
C ARG A 334 18.34 19.24 -25.11
N TYR A 335 18.81 18.96 -23.90
CA TYR A 335 20.23 18.73 -23.66
C TYR A 335 20.68 17.44 -24.37
N PRO A 336 21.48 17.52 -25.45
CA PRO A 336 21.72 16.37 -26.33
C PRO A 336 22.53 15.26 -25.65
N LEU A 337 23.41 15.62 -24.72
CA LEU A 337 24.27 14.68 -23.99
C LEU A 337 23.49 13.85 -22.97
N ASN A 338 22.45 14.44 -22.34
CA ASN A 338 21.69 13.76 -21.30
C ASN A 338 20.24 14.27 -21.21
N GLN A 339 19.38 13.73 -22.09
CA GLN A 339 17.96 14.07 -22.13
C GLN A 339 17.23 13.70 -20.84
N ALA A 340 17.71 12.69 -20.12
CA ALA A 340 17.13 12.27 -18.83
C ALA A 340 17.38 13.31 -17.73
N LEU A 341 18.56 13.96 -17.69
CA LEU A 341 18.85 15.07 -16.78
C LEU A 341 17.97 16.28 -17.07
N ALA A 342 17.79 16.64 -18.36
CA ALA A 342 16.91 17.74 -18.76
C ALA A 342 15.44 17.51 -18.33
N GLY A 343 14.95 16.28 -18.51
CA GLY A 343 13.62 15.87 -18.05
C GLY A 343 13.48 15.95 -16.53
N TRP A 344 14.49 15.49 -15.79
CA TRP A 344 14.50 15.55 -14.32
C TRP A 344 14.54 16.98 -13.78
N VAL A 345 15.42 17.84 -14.30
CA VAL A 345 15.48 19.26 -13.92
C VAL A 345 14.14 19.96 -14.16
N SER A 346 13.48 19.66 -15.28
CA SER A 346 12.15 20.18 -15.59
C SER A 346 11.09 19.68 -14.60
N TYR A 347 11.12 18.39 -14.25
CA TYR A 347 10.26 17.80 -13.22
C TYR A 347 10.45 18.49 -11.87
N VAL A 348 11.70 18.66 -11.42
CA VAL A 348 12.04 19.28 -10.13
C VAL A 348 11.55 20.73 -10.05
N ARG A 349 11.80 21.54 -11.09
CA ARG A 349 11.31 22.94 -11.16
C ARG A 349 9.78 23.01 -11.12
N ASN A 350 9.08 22.12 -11.82
CA ASN A 350 7.62 22.10 -11.85
C ASN A 350 7.01 21.72 -10.49
N ASN A 351 7.61 20.76 -9.77
CA ASN A 351 7.13 20.32 -8.45
C ASN A 351 7.49 21.31 -7.32
N TYR A 352 8.50 22.17 -7.52
CA TYR A 352 8.78 23.30 -6.63
C TYR A 352 7.78 24.45 -6.84
N LYS A 353 7.45 24.80 -8.09
CA LYS A 353 6.45 25.84 -8.40
C LYS A 353 5.07 25.53 -7.81
N SER A 354 4.67 24.25 -7.75
CA SER A 354 3.44 23.84 -7.05
C SER A 354 3.49 24.00 -5.53
N ARG A 355 4.68 24.18 -4.92
CA ARG A 355 4.86 24.47 -3.50
C ARG A 355 4.78 25.97 -3.20
N SER A 356 5.13 26.82 -4.16
CA SER A 356 5.18 28.29 -4.04
C SER A 356 3.92 29.02 -4.52
N SER A 357 2.89 28.32 -5.00
CA SER A 357 1.57 28.91 -5.26
C SER A 357 0.65 28.70 -4.05
N PRO A 358 0.48 29.70 -3.15
CA PRO A 358 -0.69 29.73 -2.29
C PRO A 358 -1.91 30.12 -3.15
N ASN A 359 -2.99 29.35 -3.05
CA ASN A 359 -4.27 29.54 -3.74
C ASN A 359 -4.24 29.50 -5.29
N ILE A 360 -4.61 28.34 -5.82
CA ILE A 360 -5.58 28.35 -6.93
C ILE A 360 -6.81 27.62 -6.39
N GLU A 361 -7.81 28.39 -5.94
CA GLU A 361 -9.19 27.91 -5.96
C GLU A 361 -9.50 27.58 -7.42
N TYR A 362 -9.73 26.30 -7.70
CA TYR A 362 -10.23 25.87 -9.00
C TYR A 362 -11.75 25.79 -8.89
N ASP A 363 -12.43 26.77 -9.47
CA ASP A 363 -13.82 26.63 -9.85
C ASP A 363 -13.97 25.53 -10.91
N ASP A 364 -14.88 24.61 -10.58
CA ASP A 364 -15.77 23.79 -11.39
C ASP A 364 -15.28 23.05 -12.65
N GLU A 365 -15.45 21.73 -12.54
CA GLU A 365 -16.10 20.84 -13.51
C GLU A 365 -16.05 21.23 -15.00
N LYS A 366 -14.91 20.95 -15.65
CA LYS A 366 -14.93 20.44 -17.02
C LYS A 366 -13.95 19.29 -17.16
N ASP A 367 -14.48 18.17 -17.63
CA ASP A 367 -13.81 16.90 -17.93
C ASP A 367 -13.47 16.04 -16.70
N GLY A 368 -14.33 15.05 -16.44
CA GLY A 368 -14.28 14.04 -15.37
C GLY A 368 -13.06 13.10 -15.34
N LYS A 369 -11.86 13.61 -15.66
CA LYS A 369 -10.58 12.95 -15.38
C LYS A 369 -10.03 13.51 -14.07
N LYS A 370 -10.18 12.75 -12.98
CA LYS A 370 -9.46 13.02 -11.71
C LYS A 370 -7.96 13.13 -11.99
N ARG A 371 -7.45 14.36 -12.14
CA ARG A 371 -6.01 14.61 -12.25
C ARG A 371 -5.40 14.39 -10.88
N ARG A 372 -4.46 13.44 -10.77
CA ARG A 372 -3.73 13.16 -9.52
C ARG A 372 -3.15 14.47 -8.96
N ALA A 373 -3.39 14.72 -7.66
CA ALA A 373 -2.75 15.80 -6.94
C ALA A 373 -1.22 15.73 -7.12
N LYS A 374 -0.60 16.81 -7.59
CA LYS A 374 0.86 16.90 -7.74
C LYS A 374 1.49 16.93 -6.35
N MET A 375 2.35 15.97 -6.04
CA MET A 375 3.04 15.95 -4.74
C MET A 375 4.15 17.00 -4.73
N PRO A 376 4.13 17.99 -3.82
CA PRO A 376 5.14 19.05 -3.78
C PRO A 376 6.52 18.49 -3.39
N LEU A 377 7.58 19.13 -3.88
CA LEU A 377 8.97 18.76 -3.55
C LEU A 377 9.25 19.00 -2.04
N SER A 378 9.89 18.03 -1.37
CA SER A 378 10.20 18.13 0.07
C SER A 378 11.18 19.27 0.38
N LYS A 379 11.15 19.81 1.61
CA LYS A 379 12.02 20.92 2.06
C LYS A 379 13.51 20.56 1.95
N VAL A 380 13.90 19.40 2.47
CA VAL A 380 15.29 18.88 2.44
C VAL A 380 15.84 18.79 1.01
N LYS A 381 15.04 18.29 0.07
CA LYS A 381 15.44 18.19 -1.36
C LYS A 381 15.58 19.55 -2.04
N ALA A 382 14.86 20.55 -1.56
CA ALA A 382 15.03 21.90 -2.06
C ALA A 382 16.32 22.55 -1.54
N GLU A 383 16.60 22.41 -0.25
CA GLU A 383 17.82 22.91 0.40
C GLU A 383 19.09 22.28 -0.20
N GLU A 384 19.06 20.98 -0.50
CA GLU A 384 20.16 20.27 -1.17
C GLU A 384 20.49 20.90 -2.53
N LEU A 385 19.46 21.18 -3.35
CA LEU A 385 19.66 21.81 -4.66
C LEU A 385 20.10 23.27 -4.55
N GLU A 386 19.55 24.01 -3.59
CA GLU A 386 19.96 25.39 -3.30
C GLU A 386 21.44 25.48 -2.90
N SER A 387 21.94 24.51 -2.13
CA SER A 387 23.37 24.43 -1.75
C SER A 387 24.30 24.28 -2.97
N ILE A 388 23.81 23.68 -4.05
CA ILE A 388 24.55 23.50 -5.31
C ILE A 388 24.38 24.75 -6.21
N GLY A 389 23.62 25.76 -5.79
CA GLY A 389 23.31 26.94 -6.59
C GLY A 389 22.27 26.67 -7.68
N PHE A 390 21.38 25.70 -7.46
CA PHE A 390 20.31 25.36 -8.40
C PHE A 390 19.28 26.48 -8.51
N CYS A 391 18.99 26.89 -9.74
CA CYS A 391 17.96 27.89 -10.00
C CYS A 391 16.58 27.23 -10.25
N TRP A 392 15.62 27.56 -9.38
CA TRP A 392 14.22 27.10 -9.46
C TRP A 392 13.43 27.69 -10.62
N ASP A 393 13.74 28.93 -11.01
CA ASP A 393 13.10 29.51 -12.16
C ASP A 393 13.86 29.20 -13.45
N GLY A 394 13.42 28.14 -14.14
CA GLY A 394 13.85 27.86 -15.51
C GLY A 394 13.44 28.96 -16.52
N ARG A 395 12.63 29.93 -16.07
CA ARG A 395 12.33 31.19 -16.76
C ARG A 395 12.96 32.40 -16.06
N LEU A 396 14.13 32.23 -15.44
CA LEU A 396 15.11 33.28 -15.60
C LEU A 396 15.35 33.42 -17.12
N ARG A 397 14.54 34.29 -17.75
CA ARG A 397 15.09 35.40 -18.50
C ARG A 397 16.13 35.96 -17.55
N HIS A 398 17.32 35.36 -17.63
CA HIS A 398 18.54 36.10 -17.57
C HIS A 398 18.45 37.09 -16.40
N ASN A 399 18.64 36.60 -15.17
CA ASN A 399 18.81 37.42 -13.95
C ASN A 399 19.42 38.74 -14.42
N GLU A 400 18.72 39.88 -14.28
CA GLU A 400 19.13 41.11 -14.97
C GLU A 400 20.63 41.34 -14.77
N THR A 401 21.12 41.05 -13.56
CA THR A 401 22.53 40.97 -13.20
C THR A 401 23.39 39.99 -14.03
N ALA A 402 23.08 38.69 -14.10
CA ALA A 402 23.89 37.71 -14.87
C ALA A 402 23.75 37.84 -16.40
N ARG A 403 22.59 38.31 -16.88
CA ARG A 403 22.39 38.69 -18.29
C ARG A 403 23.21 39.90 -18.62
N ASP A 404 23.15 40.92 -17.78
CA ASP A 404 23.87 42.17 -17.97
C ASP A 404 25.36 41.92 -17.83
N GLU A 405 25.80 41.02 -16.96
CA GLU A 405 27.19 40.56 -16.89
C GLU A 405 27.62 39.81 -18.15
N LYS A 406 26.81 38.90 -18.70
CA LYS A 406 27.12 38.19 -19.96
C LYS A 406 27.10 39.15 -21.16
N LEU A 407 26.09 40.02 -21.24
CA LEU A 407 25.97 41.06 -22.26
C LEU A 407 27.10 42.11 -22.11
N SER A 408 27.55 42.40 -20.90
CA SER A 408 28.67 43.29 -20.60
C SER A 408 30.00 42.66 -20.99
N ARG A 409 30.22 41.36 -20.70
CA ARG A 409 31.39 40.62 -21.19
C ARG A 409 31.43 40.55 -22.72
N GLU A 410 30.30 40.25 -23.35
CA GLU A 410 30.18 40.21 -24.80
C GLU A 410 30.34 41.62 -25.42
N TRP A 411 29.84 42.66 -24.77
CA TRP A 411 30.05 44.06 -25.15
C TRP A 411 31.53 44.43 -25.11
N LYS A 412 32.21 44.18 -23.97
CA LYS A 412 33.65 44.44 -23.80
C LYS A 412 34.49 43.69 -24.83
N LYS A 413 34.20 42.41 -25.07
CA LYS A 413 34.87 41.58 -26.09
C LYS A 413 34.73 42.18 -27.49
N ASN A 414 33.50 42.54 -27.90
CA ASN A 414 33.28 43.13 -29.22
C ASN A 414 33.87 44.53 -29.34
N LEU A 415 33.94 45.31 -28.26
CA LEU A 415 34.60 46.60 -28.23
C LEU A 415 36.13 46.47 -28.43
N ILE A 416 36.76 45.46 -27.84
CA ILE A 416 38.17 45.13 -28.07
C ILE A 416 38.40 44.79 -29.55
N LEU A 417 37.60 43.88 -30.11
CA LEU A 417 37.67 43.51 -31.53
C LEU A 417 37.43 44.70 -32.47
N LEU A 418 36.56 45.63 -32.08
CA LEU A 418 36.30 46.86 -32.84
C LEU A 418 37.49 47.83 -32.80
N LYS A 419 38.18 47.95 -31.65
CA LYS A 419 39.41 48.73 -31.50
C LYS A 419 40.54 48.14 -32.34
N GLU A 420 40.73 46.82 -32.30
CA GLU A 420 41.69 46.11 -33.16
C GLU A 420 41.40 46.37 -34.64
N TYR A 421 40.14 46.24 -35.06
CA TYR A 421 39.72 46.56 -36.43
C TYR A 421 40.07 48.01 -36.82
N LYS A 422 39.88 48.97 -35.90
CA LYS A 422 40.25 50.38 -36.11
C LYS A 422 41.75 50.57 -36.28
N VAL A 423 42.57 49.85 -35.53
CA VAL A 423 44.03 49.89 -35.68
C VAL A 423 44.44 49.35 -37.05
N THR A 424 43.90 48.19 -37.45
CA THR A 424 44.27 47.54 -38.73
C THR A 424 43.76 48.29 -39.95
N ASN A 425 42.54 48.84 -39.91
CA ASN A 425 41.90 49.44 -41.09
C ASN A 425 41.86 50.98 -41.05
N GLY A 426 42.16 51.57 -39.89
CA GLY A 426 42.18 53.01 -39.65
C GLY A 426 40.80 53.68 -39.70
N ASP A 427 39.72 52.89 -39.67
CA ASP A 427 38.32 53.33 -39.60
C ASP A 427 37.44 52.26 -38.92
N LEU A 428 36.18 52.60 -38.61
CA LEU A 428 35.21 51.71 -37.96
C LEU A 428 34.10 51.21 -38.90
N TYR A 429 34.35 51.24 -40.21
CA TYR A 429 33.42 50.77 -41.23
C TYR A 429 33.58 49.28 -41.48
N ILE A 430 32.87 48.46 -40.72
CA ILE A 430 32.86 47.01 -40.91
C ILE A 430 31.82 46.62 -41.98
N PRO A 431 32.21 45.94 -43.08
CA PRO A 431 31.28 45.40 -44.07
C PRO A 431 30.33 44.36 -43.47
N VAL A 432 29.09 44.29 -43.97
CA VAL A 432 28.06 43.35 -43.47
C VAL A 432 28.51 41.88 -43.58
N LYS A 433 29.23 41.55 -44.67
CA LYS A 433 29.92 40.27 -44.85
C LYS A 433 31.41 40.50 -44.61
N TYR A 434 31.84 40.42 -43.36
CA TYR A 434 33.25 40.58 -43.00
C TYR A 434 33.89 39.20 -42.86
N PRO A 435 34.75 38.77 -43.82
CA PRO A 435 35.21 37.38 -43.89
C PRO A 435 36.02 36.95 -42.66
N THR A 436 36.82 37.87 -42.11
CA THR A 436 37.70 37.59 -40.97
C THR A 436 36.93 37.40 -39.66
N ASN A 437 35.80 38.10 -39.49
CA ASN A 437 34.98 37.97 -38.28
C ASN A 437 33.51 38.34 -38.55
N GLN A 438 32.73 37.35 -38.97
CA GLN A 438 31.31 37.52 -39.26
C GLN A 438 30.46 37.82 -38.00
N ALA A 439 30.94 37.43 -36.81
CA ALA A 439 30.28 37.76 -35.55
C ALA A 439 30.36 39.26 -35.25
N LEU A 440 31.53 39.87 -35.47
CA LEU A 440 31.74 41.31 -35.29
C LEU A 440 30.91 42.16 -36.28
N SER A 441 30.82 41.76 -37.55
CA SER A 441 29.98 42.48 -38.52
C SER A 441 28.50 42.42 -38.18
N THR A 442 28.04 41.26 -37.71
CA THR A 442 26.67 41.04 -37.25
C THR A 442 26.37 41.87 -36.00
N TRP A 443 27.31 41.90 -35.06
CA TRP A 443 27.22 42.71 -33.85
C TRP A 443 27.10 44.21 -34.20
N VAL A 444 28.01 44.75 -35.03
CA VAL A 444 27.97 46.15 -35.47
C VAL A 444 26.67 46.52 -36.19
N ALA A 445 26.14 45.63 -37.04
CA ALA A 445 24.87 45.85 -37.73
C ALA A 445 23.68 45.91 -36.74
N ASN A 446 23.68 45.03 -35.74
CA ASN A 446 22.66 45.02 -34.69
C ASN A 446 22.79 46.24 -33.76
N THR A 447 23.99 46.68 -33.41
CA THR A 447 24.24 47.90 -32.62
C THR A 447 23.72 49.15 -33.33
N ARG A 448 23.92 49.28 -34.65
CA ARG A 448 23.35 50.38 -35.44
C ARG A 448 21.81 50.33 -35.51
N ARG A 449 21.21 49.13 -35.53
CA ARG A 449 19.76 48.97 -35.48
C ARG A 449 19.21 49.39 -34.12
N ALA A 450 19.86 48.97 -33.04
CA ALA A 450 19.51 49.34 -31.67
C ALA A 450 19.56 50.86 -31.44
N TYR A 451 20.57 51.55 -31.99
CA TYR A 451 20.65 53.02 -31.93
C TYR A 451 19.50 53.73 -32.64
N ARG A 452 18.99 53.21 -33.77
CA ARG A 452 17.79 53.77 -34.41
C ARG A 452 16.55 53.59 -33.54
N SER A 453 16.39 52.41 -32.94
CA SER A 453 15.30 52.15 -32.00
C SER A 453 15.38 53.03 -30.74
N PHE A 454 16.59 53.37 -30.29
CA PHE A 454 16.83 54.34 -29.20
C PHE A 454 16.37 55.74 -29.59
N LEU A 455 16.66 56.21 -30.81
CA LEU A 455 16.18 57.50 -31.33
C LEU A 455 14.65 57.54 -31.50
N ASP A 456 14.03 56.41 -31.86
CA ASP A 456 12.58 56.29 -32.07
C ASP A 456 11.79 56.14 -30.75
N GLY A 457 12.43 56.19 -29.58
CA GLY A 457 11.78 56.07 -28.28
C GLY A 457 11.21 54.68 -27.95
N LYS A 458 11.61 53.62 -28.68
CA LYS A 458 11.12 52.25 -28.48
C LYS A 458 11.99 51.50 -27.48
N THR A 459 11.51 51.31 -26.25
CA THR A 459 12.31 50.77 -25.12
C THR A 459 12.24 49.27 -24.88
N ALA A 460 11.53 48.47 -25.68
CA ALA A 460 11.40 47.03 -25.42
C ALA A 460 11.99 46.16 -26.55
N GLY A 461 13.26 45.75 -26.41
CA GLY A 461 13.92 44.82 -27.34
C GLY A 461 15.13 44.10 -26.72
N LYS A 462 15.58 43.01 -27.35
CA LYS A 462 16.68 42.14 -26.87
C LYS A 462 18.05 42.85 -26.72
N TYR A 463 18.21 44.02 -27.35
CA TYR A 463 19.46 44.80 -27.42
C TYR A 463 19.18 46.27 -27.11
N THR A 464 18.76 46.58 -25.89
CA THR A 464 18.64 47.96 -25.41
C THR A 464 20.04 48.57 -25.29
N LEU A 465 20.25 49.69 -25.99
CA LEU A 465 21.50 50.44 -25.97
C LEU A 465 21.38 51.57 -24.94
N THR A 466 22.22 51.55 -23.92
CA THR A 466 22.26 52.60 -22.88
C THR A 466 23.02 53.82 -23.38
N LYS A 467 22.79 55.00 -22.76
CA LYS A 467 23.49 56.24 -23.11
C LYS A 467 25.01 56.10 -22.98
N ASP A 468 25.49 55.47 -21.92
CA ASP A 468 26.93 55.24 -21.70
C ASP A 468 27.59 54.42 -22.83
N LYS A 469 26.88 53.42 -23.35
CA LYS A 469 27.37 52.58 -24.47
C LYS A 469 27.41 53.34 -25.80
N ILE A 470 26.51 54.31 -25.98
CA ILE A 470 26.53 55.21 -27.14
C ILE A 470 27.76 56.11 -27.03
N ASP A 471 27.96 56.72 -25.87
CA ASP A 471 29.07 57.65 -25.62
C ASP A 471 30.43 56.95 -25.75
N GLU A 472 30.56 55.71 -25.27
CA GLU A 472 31.77 54.88 -25.44
C GLU A 472 32.11 54.64 -26.93
N LEU A 473 31.11 54.39 -27.77
CA LEU A 473 31.31 54.22 -29.22
C LEU A 473 31.58 55.56 -29.93
N GLU A 474 30.95 56.64 -29.50
CA GLU A 474 31.18 57.99 -30.05
C GLU A 474 32.59 58.49 -29.75
N GLN A 475 33.13 58.24 -28.55
CA GLN A 475 34.54 58.51 -28.22
C GLN A 475 35.52 57.74 -29.12
N LEU A 476 35.15 56.54 -29.56
CA LEU A 476 35.94 55.77 -30.53
C LEU A 476 35.79 56.30 -31.96
N GLY A 477 34.93 57.29 -32.21
CA GLY A 477 34.63 57.83 -33.54
C GLY A 477 33.73 56.92 -34.36
N PHE A 478 32.88 56.11 -33.70
CA PHE A 478 31.99 55.17 -34.38
C PHE A 478 30.90 55.90 -35.16
N GLN A 479 30.75 55.56 -36.43
CA GLN A 479 29.77 56.19 -37.31
C GLN A 479 28.44 55.39 -37.36
N TRP A 480 27.37 56.03 -36.90
CA TRP A 480 26.02 55.47 -36.86
C TRP A 480 25.32 55.45 -38.23
N ARG A 481 25.49 56.49 -39.05
CA ARG A 481 24.82 56.65 -40.37
C ARG A 481 25.80 56.47 -41.53
N LEU A 482 25.80 55.27 -42.10
CA LEU A 482 26.73 54.87 -43.17
C LEU A 482 26.51 55.59 -44.52
N LYS A 483 25.27 55.99 -44.85
CA LYS A 483 24.95 56.56 -46.17
C LYS A 483 25.70 57.86 -46.46
N LYS A 484 26.09 58.63 -45.44
CA LYS A 484 26.78 59.92 -45.59
C LYS A 484 28.30 59.79 -45.81
N PHE A 485 28.92 58.70 -45.35
CA PHE A 485 30.39 58.58 -45.28
C PHE A 485 30.97 57.41 -46.09
N LYS A 486 30.13 56.60 -46.74
CA LYS A 486 30.57 55.40 -47.47
C LYS A 486 31.53 55.71 -48.63
N LYS A 487 31.31 56.80 -49.37
CA LYS A 487 32.16 57.21 -50.51
C LYS A 487 33.56 57.63 -50.03
N GLU A 488 33.61 58.54 -49.05
CA GLU A 488 34.86 59.07 -48.47
C GLU A 488 35.72 57.99 -47.79
N ILE A 489 35.11 57.00 -47.12
CA ILE A 489 35.87 55.93 -46.45
C ILE A 489 36.46 54.95 -47.47
N ILE A 490 35.72 54.61 -48.52
CA ILE A 490 36.23 53.74 -49.60
C ILE A 490 37.39 54.44 -50.34
N GLU A 491 37.28 55.76 -50.58
CA GLU A 491 38.37 56.57 -51.14
C GLU A 491 39.60 56.65 -50.21
N LYS A 492 39.42 56.88 -48.91
CA LYS A 492 40.52 56.89 -47.93
C LYS A 492 41.25 55.54 -47.83
N ARG A 493 40.54 54.41 -47.95
CA ARG A 493 41.15 53.07 -47.98
C ARG A 493 41.96 52.82 -49.25
N ARG A 494 41.49 53.33 -50.39
CA ARG A 494 42.24 53.27 -51.66
C ARG A 494 43.51 54.12 -51.59
N GLY A 495 43.46 55.29 -50.94
CA GLY A 495 44.64 56.13 -50.71
C GLY A 495 45.65 55.56 -49.70
N ARG A 496 45.21 54.89 -48.62
CA ARG A 496 46.12 54.28 -47.62
C ARG A 496 46.84 53.02 -48.10
N LYS A 497 46.22 52.22 -48.98
CA LYS A 497 46.93 51.08 -49.62
C LYS A 497 48.11 51.53 -50.48
N ALA A 498 48.19 52.81 -50.86
CA ALA A 498 49.30 53.38 -51.61
C ALA A 498 50.43 53.95 -50.72
N SER A 499 50.27 54.00 -49.39
CA SER A 499 51.18 54.73 -48.49
C SER A 499 51.66 53.96 -47.26
N HIS A 500 51.58 52.63 -47.24
CA HIS A 500 52.32 51.81 -46.26
C HIS A 500 53.24 50.82 -46.98
N PRO A 501 54.56 50.89 -46.75
CA PRO A 501 55.52 49.98 -47.34
C PRO A 501 55.36 48.58 -46.74
N ILE A 502 55.51 47.59 -47.62
CA ILE A 502 55.58 46.17 -47.30
C ILE A 502 56.80 45.97 -46.40
N VAL A 503 56.59 45.61 -45.15
CA VAL A 503 57.65 45.03 -44.32
C VAL A 503 57.50 43.51 -44.41
N GLU A 504 58.30 42.91 -45.29
CA GLU A 504 58.61 41.49 -45.23
C GLU A 504 59.41 41.23 -43.95
N SER A 505 58.97 40.25 -43.16
CA SER A 505 59.76 39.64 -42.10
C SER A 505 59.70 38.14 -42.30
N VAL A 506 60.89 37.59 -42.54
CA VAL A 506 61.23 36.20 -42.81
C VAL A 506 61.37 35.42 -41.48
N CYS A 507 61.30 34.09 -41.60
CA CYS A 507 61.62 32.99 -40.66
C CYS A 507 60.39 32.32 -40.04
N SER A 508 60.33 30.99 -39.93
CA SER A 508 61.10 29.88 -40.50
C SER A 508 60.26 28.62 -40.26
N SER A 509 60.48 27.63 -41.12
CA SER A 509 60.03 26.24 -41.03
C SER A 509 60.25 25.62 -39.65
N GLU A 510 59.26 24.86 -39.16
CA GLU A 510 59.52 23.50 -38.66
C GLU A 510 58.25 22.63 -38.73
N ASN A 511 58.44 21.47 -39.35
CA ASN A 511 57.50 20.38 -39.55
C ASN A 511 57.37 19.56 -38.27
N ASN A 512 56.18 19.00 -38.03
CA ASN A 512 55.88 17.67 -37.45
C ASN A 512 54.36 17.64 -37.28
N GLY A 513 53.56 17.00 -38.13
CA GLY A 513 53.56 15.58 -38.45
C GLY A 513 52.40 14.94 -37.70
N ILE A 514 51.31 14.57 -38.40
CA ILE A 514 50.41 13.45 -38.06
C ILE A 514 49.62 13.09 -39.33
N VAL A 515 49.76 11.81 -39.68
CA VAL A 515 49.22 11.06 -40.80
C VAL A 515 47.69 10.97 -40.71
N LYS A 516 46.98 11.19 -41.83
CA LYS A 516 45.61 10.72 -42.02
C LYS A 516 45.61 9.73 -43.18
N GLU A 517 45.42 8.46 -42.84
CA GLU A 517 45.12 7.40 -43.78
C GLU A 517 43.77 7.64 -44.45
N GLU A 518 43.77 7.50 -45.77
CA GLU A 518 42.59 7.40 -46.62
C GLU A 518 41.99 6.00 -46.52
N SER A 519 40.66 5.89 -46.46
CA SER A 519 39.97 4.74 -47.05
C SER A 519 38.63 5.17 -47.63
N SER A 520 38.51 4.95 -48.94
CA SER A 520 37.38 5.26 -49.81
C SER A 520 36.35 4.10 -49.85
N PRO A 521 35.16 4.30 -50.45
CA PRO A 521 33.90 3.69 -50.00
C PRO A 521 33.52 2.39 -50.74
N LEU A 522 32.95 1.43 -50.01
CA LEU A 522 32.37 0.21 -50.58
C LEU A 522 30.88 0.36 -50.91
N LYS A 523 30.57 0.03 -52.17
CA LYS A 523 29.27 0.04 -52.81
C LYS A 523 28.33 -1.03 -52.26
N ARG A 524 27.04 -0.67 -52.22
CA ARG A 524 25.87 -1.55 -52.07
C ARG A 524 25.84 -2.66 -53.13
N LYS A 525 25.57 -3.90 -52.71
CA LYS A 525 24.88 -4.92 -53.53
C LYS A 525 23.75 -5.56 -52.70
N LYS A 526 22.59 -5.67 -53.35
CA LYS A 526 21.37 -6.38 -52.93
C LYS A 526 21.53 -7.90 -53.12
N LEU A 527 20.54 -8.62 -52.56
CA LEU A 527 20.10 -10.01 -52.76
C LEU A 527 20.39 -10.86 -51.50
N SER A 528 19.60 -11.85 -51.06
CA SER A 528 18.16 -12.19 -51.10
C SER A 528 18.07 -13.61 -50.51
N ALA A 529 17.10 -13.86 -49.61
CA ALA A 529 16.42 -15.14 -49.33
C ALA A 529 17.18 -16.37 -48.76
N SER A 530 16.55 -16.90 -47.69
CA SER A 530 16.28 -18.31 -47.33
C SER A 530 17.41 -19.34 -47.21
N LEU A 531 17.52 -19.92 -46.01
CA LEU A 531 17.04 -21.27 -45.71
C LEU A 531 16.63 -21.37 -44.24
#